data_AF-A0A8S9G9U8-F1
#
_entry.id   AF-A0A8S9G9U8-F1
#
_cell.length_a   1.000
_cell.length_b   1.000
_cell.length_c   1.000
_cell.angle_alpha   90.00
_cell.angle_beta   90.00
_cell.angle_gamma   90.00
#
_symmetry.space_group_name_H-M   'P 1'
#
loop_
_entity.id
_entity.type
_entity.pdbx_description
1 polymer ?
#
loop_
_entity_poly.entity_id
_entity_poly.type
_entity_poly.pdbx_seq_one_letter_code
_entity_poly.pdbx_strand_id
1 'polypeptide(L)'
;MQRLKRSKFEGDTIVVPRETCWFGFYPEGATAPLLPPQKTKLYIEDWIGLKTLDDAGKVKFVGVPGDHLEMAHDDVVKYVVPYLQNQFAFSS
;
A
#
# COMPACT_ATOMS: atom_id res chain seq x y z
N MET A 1 -14.50 10.51 3.46
CA MET A 1 -14.52 9.28 2.63
C MET A 1 -13.25 8.49 2.89
N GLN A 2 -13.33 7.20 3.27
CA GLN A 2 -12.16 6.40 3.66
C GLN A 2 -11.27 6.07 2.45
N ARG A 3 -9.94 6.15 2.62
CA ARG A 3 -8.91 5.89 1.59
C ARG A 3 -7.88 4.92 2.16
N LEU A 4 -7.36 4.02 1.33
CA LEU A 4 -6.33 3.06 1.71
C LEU A 4 -4.95 3.54 1.23
N LYS A 5 -4.02 3.74 2.17
CA LYS A 5 -2.62 4.07 1.87
C LYS A 5 -1.75 2.87 2.20
N ARG A 6 -0.96 2.40 1.24
CA ARG A 6 0.00 1.31 1.42
C ARG A 6 1.41 1.84 1.21
N SER A 7 2.24 1.73 2.23
CA SER A 7 3.65 2.13 2.18
C SER A 7 4.54 0.90 2.14
N LYS A 8 5.55 0.90 1.26
CA LYS A 8 6.60 -0.12 1.20
C LYS A 8 7.94 0.55 1.45
N PHE A 9 8.73 -0.02 2.36
CA PHE A 9 10.09 0.43 2.64
C PHE A 9 11.03 -0.21 1.61
N GLU A 10 11.69 0.60 0.79
CA GLU A 10 12.53 0.12 -0.31
C GLU A 10 13.81 -0.57 0.16
N GLY A 11 14.21 -0.36 1.43
CA GLY A 11 15.34 -1.01 2.08
C GLY A 11 14.96 -2.12 3.05
N ASP A 12 13.68 -2.51 3.16
CA ASP A 12 13.21 -3.44 4.21
C ASP A 12 13.96 -4.79 4.19
N THR A 13 14.54 -5.17 5.33
CA THR A 13 15.25 -6.44 5.52
C THR A 13 14.46 -7.47 6.35
N ILE A 14 13.29 -7.07 6.86
CA ILE A 14 12.46 -7.86 7.78
C ILE A 14 11.28 -8.52 7.04
N VAL A 15 10.58 -7.76 6.19
CA VAL A 15 9.42 -8.24 5.45
C VAL A 15 9.84 -8.87 4.13
N VAL A 16 9.65 -10.18 3.99
CA VAL A 16 10.03 -10.93 2.79
C VAL A 16 8.83 -11.69 2.20
N PRO A 17 8.42 -11.40 0.94
CA PRO A 17 8.89 -10.32 0.08
C PRO A 17 8.31 -8.97 0.50
N ARG A 18 9.04 -7.89 0.25
CA ARG A 18 8.64 -6.51 0.58
C ARG A 18 7.34 -6.09 -0.10
N GLU A 19 7.08 -6.67 -1.27
CA GLU A 19 5.88 -6.46 -2.08
C GLU A 19 4.59 -6.82 -1.32
N THR A 20 4.67 -7.64 -0.27
CA THR A 20 3.52 -7.93 0.63
C THR A 20 2.95 -6.65 1.26
N CYS A 21 3.76 -5.62 1.50
CA CYS A 21 3.31 -4.30 1.96
C CYS A 21 2.32 -3.64 0.99
N TRP A 22 2.31 -4.05 -0.27
CA TRP A 22 1.39 -3.59 -1.32
C TRP A 22 0.44 -4.69 -1.80
N PHE A 23 0.30 -5.80 -1.09
CA PHE A 23 -0.46 -6.99 -1.54
C PHE A 23 0.11 -7.68 -2.79
N GLY A 24 1.38 -7.45 -3.13
CA GLY A 24 2.12 -8.30 -4.07
C GLY A 24 2.65 -9.55 -3.36
N PHE A 25 2.88 -10.63 -4.12
CA PHE A 25 3.47 -11.85 -3.59
C PHE A 25 4.09 -12.71 -4.69
N TYR A 26 4.69 -13.83 -4.31
CA TYR A 26 5.11 -14.86 -5.26
C TYR A 26 3.90 -15.64 -5.82
N PRO A 27 4.02 -16.23 -7.01
CA PRO A 27 3.05 -17.19 -7.52
C PRO A 27 2.94 -18.40 -6.59
N GLU A 28 1.78 -19.04 -6.62
CA GLU A 28 1.50 -20.26 -5.87
C GLU A 28 2.53 -21.36 -6.21
N GLY A 29 3.23 -21.88 -5.20
CA GLY A 29 4.26 -22.91 -5.38
C GLY A 29 5.60 -22.42 -5.95
N ALA A 30 5.81 -21.12 -6.11
CA ALA A 30 7.06 -20.55 -6.61
C ALA A 30 7.62 -19.45 -5.68
N THR A 31 8.91 -19.16 -5.82
CA THR A 31 9.60 -18.02 -5.15
C THR A 31 10.03 -16.93 -6.14
N ALA A 32 9.62 -17.05 -7.40
CA ALA A 32 9.85 -16.06 -8.46
C ALA A 32 8.89 -16.32 -9.65
N PRO A 33 8.59 -15.30 -10.48
CA PRO A 33 8.91 -13.88 -10.29
C PRO A 33 7.98 -13.22 -9.25
N LEU A 34 8.36 -12.08 -8.68
CA LEU A 34 7.45 -11.30 -7.83
C LEU A 34 6.27 -10.74 -8.64
N LEU A 35 5.05 -10.93 -8.12
CA LEU A 35 3.85 -10.38 -8.72
C LEU A 35 3.47 -9.05 -8.03
N PRO A 36 3.28 -7.95 -8.77
CA PRO A 36 2.61 -6.77 -8.22
C PRO A 36 1.16 -7.10 -7.87
N PRO A 37 0.51 -6.30 -6.99
CA PRO A 37 -0.87 -6.56 -6.56
C PRO A 37 -1.82 -6.82 -7.72
N GLN A 38 -1.73 -6.04 -8.81
CA GLN A 38 -2.62 -6.13 -9.98
C GLN A 38 -2.53 -7.46 -10.74
N LYS A 39 -1.49 -8.28 -10.49
CA LYS A 39 -1.31 -9.60 -11.11
C LYS A 39 -1.66 -10.76 -10.18
N THR A 40 -2.07 -10.49 -8.94
CA THR A 40 -2.45 -11.54 -7.98
C THR A 40 -3.90 -11.98 -8.17
N LYS A 41 -4.23 -13.24 -7.84
CA LYS A 41 -5.63 -13.74 -7.84
C LYS A 41 -6.52 -12.87 -6.92
N LEU A 42 -6.01 -12.50 -5.74
CA LEU A 42 -6.68 -11.62 -4.77
C LEU A 42 -7.18 -10.31 -5.40
N TYR A 43 -6.38 -9.69 -6.27
CA TYR A 43 -6.78 -8.47 -6.97
C TYR A 43 -7.68 -8.77 -8.17
N ILE A 44 -7.31 -9.73 -9.02
CA ILE A 44 -8.02 -10.01 -10.28
C ILE A 44 -9.47 -10.45 -10.01
N GLU A 45 -9.66 -11.29 -9.00
CA GLU A 45 -10.97 -11.80 -8.59
C GLU A 45 -11.63 -10.94 -7.50
N ASP A 46 -11.00 -9.82 -7.14
CA ASP A 46 -11.48 -8.81 -6.20
C ASP A 46 -11.95 -9.33 -4.83
N TRP A 47 -11.25 -10.33 -4.27
CA TRP A 47 -11.67 -11.07 -3.06
C TRP A 47 -11.98 -10.17 -1.85
N ILE A 48 -11.30 -9.05 -1.73
CA ILE A 48 -11.44 -8.09 -0.62
C ILE A 48 -11.86 -6.69 -1.07
N GLY A 49 -12.28 -6.53 -2.33
CA GLY A 49 -12.58 -5.22 -2.90
C GLY A 49 -11.37 -4.35 -3.25
N LEU A 50 -10.15 -4.92 -3.27
CA LEU A 50 -8.93 -4.17 -3.56
C LEU A 50 -8.93 -3.56 -4.96
N LYS A 51 -9.39 -4.31 -5.98
CA LYS A 51 -9.51 -3.82 -7.35
C LYS A 51 -10.60 -2.74 -7.43
N THR A 52 -11.75 -2.97 -6.80
CA THR A 52 -12.81 -1.95 -6.73
C THR A 52 -12.32 -0.64 -6.10
N LEU A 53 -11.51 -0.71 -5.04
CA LEU A 53 -10.92 0.48 -4.42
C LEU A 53 -9.86 1.14 -5.31
N ASP A 54 -9.02 0.36 -5.99
CA ASP A 54 -7.96 0.89 -6.87
C ASP A 54 -8.58 1.57 -8.10
N ASP A 55 -9.55 0.91 -8.75
CA ASP A 55 -10.32 1.45 -9.89
C ASP A 55 -11.06 2.75 -9.50
N ALA A 56 -11.53 2.85 -8.26
CA ALA A 56 -12.15 4.07 -7.72
C ALA A 56 -11.15 5.15 -7.27
N GLY A 57 -9.84 4.93 -7.46
CA GLY A 57 -8.77 5.85 -7.06
C GLY A 57 -8.60 6.00 -5.54
N LYS A 58 -9.13 5.06 -4.75
CA LYS A 58 -9.12 5.08 -3.27
C LYS A 58 -7.91 4.37 -2.67
N VAL A 59 -7.11 3.65 -3.47
CA VAL A 59 -5.84 3.07 -3.05
C VAL A 59 -4.69 3.95 -3.50
N LYS A 60 -3.67 4.10 -2.65
CA LYS A 60 -2.40 4.74 -3.02
C LYS A 60 -1.24 3.86 -2.54
N PHE A 61 -0.42 3.42 -3.47
CA PHE A 61 0.82 2.71 -3.23
C PHE A 61 1.98 3.72 -3.22
N VAL A 62 2.78 3.72 -2.15
CA VAL A 62 3.93 4.63 -2.00
C VAL A 62 5.15 3.87 -1.53
N GLY A 63 6.28 4.11 -2.20
CA GLY A 63 7.60 3.63 -1.79
C GLY A 63 8.27 4.70 -0.95
N VAL A 64 8.86 4.31 0.17
CA VAL A 64 9.64 5.20 1.03
C VAL A 64 11.04 4.62 1.21
N PRO A 65 12.09 5.46 1.24
CA PRO A 65 13.44 5.02 1.58
C PRO A 65 13.51 4.62 3.06
N GLY A 66 14.45 3.73 3.41
CA GLY A 66 14.66 3.26 4.78
C GLY A 66 14.45 1.75 4.93
N ASP A 67 14.92 1.20 6.05
CA ASP A 67 14.64 -0.17 6.47
C ASP A 67 13.24 -0.26 7.14
N HIS A 68 12.92 -1.40 7.73
CA HIS A 68 11.63 -1.70 8.32
C HIS A 68 11.19 -0.64 9.36
N LEU A 69 10.08 0.04 9.05
CA LEU A 69 9.50 1.11 9.88
C LEU A 69 10.35 2.38 10.01
N GLU A 70 11.47 2.47 9.30
CA GLU A 70 12.29 3.65 9.23
C GLU A 70 11.72 4.62 8.19
N MET A 71 11.04 5.67 8.66
CA MET A 71 10.44 6.69 7.78
C MET A 71 10.93 8.07 8.21
N ALA A 72 11.44 8.85 7.25
CA ALA A 72 11.83 10.23 7.51
C ALA A 72 10.63 11.06 7.96
N HIS A 73 10.87 12.06 8.81
CA HIS A 73 9.82 12.96 9.28
C HIS A 73 9.04 13.61 8.13
N ASP A 74 9.75 14.07 7.09
CA ASP A 74 9.14 14.68 5.91
C ASP A 74 8.23 13.70 5.15
N ASP A 75 8.59 12.41 5.10
CA ASP A 75 7.76 11.36 4.50
C ASP A 75 6.52 11.05 5.34
N VAL A 76 6.62 11.09 6.68
CA VAL A 76 5.47 10.99 7.59
C VAL A 76 4.50 12.15 7.31
N VAL A 77 5.02 13.39 7.29
CA VAL A 77 4.23 14.60 7.03
C VAL A 77 3.58 14.55 5.65
N LYS A 78 4.29 14.07 4.64
CA LYS A 78 3.80 13.98 3.27
C LYS A 78 2.77 12.88 3.05
N TYR A 79 3.01 11.68 3.58
CA TYR A 79 2.24 10.49 3.19
C TYR A 79 1.23 10.01 4.23
N VAL A 80 1.41 10.34 5.51
CA VAL A 80 0.56 9.87 6.62
C VAL A 80 -0.38 10.97 7.11
N VAL A 81 0.16 12.15 7.47
CA VAL A 81 -0.60 13.25 8.08
C VAL A 81 -1.87 13.64 7.30
N PRO A 82 -1.90 13.71 5.96
CA PRO A 82 -3.11 14.06 5.20
C PRO A 82 -4.28 13.10 5.38
N TYR A 83 -4.02 11.87 5.86
CA TYR A 83 -5.04 10.85 6.11
C TYR A 83 -5.56 10.84 7.55
N LEU A 84 -4.90 11.57 8.46
CA LEU A 84 -5.27 11.68 9.87
C LEU A 84 -6.08 12.95 10.17
N GLN A 85 -6.07 13.92 9.25
CA GLN A 85 -6.87 15.13 9.36
C GLN A 85 -8.33 14.78 9.12
N ASN A 86 -9.16 14.85 10.16
CA ASN A 86 -10.61 14.76 10.00
C ASN A 86 -11.07 15.87 9.05
N GLN A 87 -11.82 15.50 8.01
CA GLN A 87 -12.65 16.46 7.30
C GLN A 87 -13.84 16.82 8.19
N PHE A 88 -13.61 17.65 9.22
CA PHE A 88 -14.69 18.47 9.75
C PHE A 88 -14.97 19.55 8.70
N ALA A 89 -15.73 19.18 7.68
CA ALA A 89 -16.45 20.17 6.90
C ALA A 89 -17.45 20.81 7.87
N PHE A 90 -17.10 21.97 8.42
CA PHE A 90 -18.12 22.89 8.88
C PHE A 90 -18.91 23.28 7.62
N SER A 91 -20.03 22.58 7.40
CA SER A 91 -21.08 23.07 6.55
C SER A 91 -21.66 24.31 7.22
N SER A 92 -21.10 25.48 6.89
CA SER A 92 -21.74 26.78 7.06
C SER A 92 -22.77 26.99 5.96
#